data_AF-A0A7J2NI62-F1
#
_entry.id   AF-A0A7J2NI62-F1
#
_cell.length_a   1.000
_cell.length_b   1.000
_cell.length_c   1.000
_cell.angle_alpha   90.00
_cell.angle_beta   90.00
_cell.angle_gamma   90.00
#
_symmetry.space_group_name_H-M   'P 1'
#
loop_
_entity.id
_entity.type
_entity.pdbx_description
1 polymer ?
#
loop_
_entity_poly.entity_id
_entity_poly.type
_entity_poly.pdbx_seq_one_letter_code
_entity_poly.pdbx_strand_id
1 'polypeptide(L)'
;MFKVYRLEKRNFDKFREHLNKLGFKFEKRPHQIFLARYAKLTVNLYGSGKVTFGGKDDLLRREVEWFLEQLGATIEPIVSSDFSGITRIGTDEAGKGDLFGPLVVAGARVSSDLETELENIGVRDSKTIRSEKRISEISRNIKQLLGKGVYDIVIIKPRRFNELYSEMKNMNVILGWAHARAIENILRANERCEIAVADKFGKREYIERALMKNGRKIELIQMIHAERDIAVAAASILARDAFLESMRSMEEEFRLRFPRGASKVDDAAVEFVEMHGRESLPDVAKMNFSIIDRVL
;
A
#
# COMPACT_ATOMS: atom_id res chain seq x y z
N MET A 1 -1.97 10.18 -19.25
CA MET A 1 -2.21 10.85 -17.97
C MET A 1 -3.54 10.36 -17.45
N PHE A 2 -3.59 9.98 -16.18
CA PHE A 2 -4.81 9.49 -15.55
C PHE A 2 -5.91 10.57 -15.57
N LYS A 3 -7.15 10.20 -15.87
CA LYS A 3 -8.31 11.12 -15.92
C LYS A 3 -9.47 10.49 -15.18
N VAL A 4 -10.12 11.27 -14.32
CA VAL A 4 -11.43 10.97 -13.75
C VAL A 4 -12.45 11.81 -14.49
N TYR A 5 -13.50 11.18 -15.02
CA TYR A 5 -14.56 11.88 -15.72
C TYR A 5 -15.78 12.04 -14.82
N ARG A 6 -16.51 13.13 -15.00
CA ARG A 6 -17.80 13.37 -14.38
C ARG A 6 -18.88 13.45 -15.45
N LEU A 7 -19.79 12.48 -15.44
CA LEU A 7 -20.92 12.40 -16.34
C LEU A 7 -22.21 12.79 -15.62
N GLU A 8 -23.05 13.59 -16.27
CA GLU A 8 -24.37 13.92 -15.73
C GLU A 8 -25.33 12.74 -15.83
N LYS A 9 -26.19 12.57 -14.81
CA LYS A 9 -27.13 11.43 -14.71
C LYS A 9 -28.01 11.24 -15.95
N ARG A 10 -28.42 12.33 -16.61
CA ARG A 10 -29.24 12.28 -17.86
C ARG A 10 -28.56 11.54 -19.02
N ASN A 11 -27.24 11.36 -18.96
CA ASN A 11 -26.45 10.72 -20.01
C ASN A 11 -26.03 9.28 -19.66
N PHE A 12 -26.43 8.74 -18.50
CA PHE A 12 -26.02 7.39 -18.06
C PHE A 12 -26.51 6.29 -19.00
N ASP A 13 -27.77 6.35 -19.46
CA ASP A 13 -28.33 5.33 -20.34
C ASP A 13 -27.66 5.34 -21.72
N LYS A 14 -27.44 6.54 -22.27
CA LYS A 14 -26.69 6.72 -23.53
C LYS A 14 -25.26 6.15 -23.43
N PHE A 15 -24.60 6.39 -22.30
CA PHE A 15 -23.27 5.85 -22.05
C PHE A 15 -23.29 4.32 -21.96
N ARG A 16 -24.26 3.76 -21.23
CA ARG A 16 -24.46 2.31 -21.12
C ARG A 16 -24.73 1.65 -22.47
N GLU A 17 -25.58 2.25 -23.30
CA GLU A 17 -25.89 1.74 -24.65
C GLU A 17 -24.65 1.70 -25.55
N HIS A 18 -23.82 2.74 -25.49
CA HIS A 18 -22.57 2.79 -26.26
C HIS A 18 -21.60 1.69 -25.81
N LEU A 19 -21.39 1.51 -24.50
CA LEU A 19 -20.57 0.41 -23.98
C LEU A 19 -21.13 -0.96 -24.41
N ASN A 20 -22.46 -1.13 -24.41
CA ASN A 20 -23.08 -2.37 -24.89
C ASN A 20 -22.82 -2.63 -26.38
N LYS A 21 -22.87 -1.58 -27.22
CA LYS A 21 -22.53 -1.66 -28.66
C LYS A 21 -21.08 -2.04 -28.90
N LEU A 22 -20.17 -1.59 -28.02
CA LEU A 22 -18.76 -1.98 -28.03
C LEU A 22 -18.51 -3.41 -27.50
N GLY A 23 -19.53 -4.09 -26.98
CA GLY A 23 -19.44 -5.48 -26.50
C GLY A 23 -19.11 -5.63 -25.01
N PHE A 24 -19.23 -4.56 -24.21
CA PHE A 24 -19.00 -4.65 -22.76
C PHE A 24 -20.08 -5.49 -22.06
N LYS A 25 -19.62 -6.29 -21.10
CA LYS A 25 -20.47 -7.03 -20.17
C LYS A 25 -20.59 -6.28 -18.87
N PHE A 26 -21.80 -6.22 -18.32
CA PHE A 26 -22.09 -5.45 -17.10
C PHE A 26 -22.18 -6.35 -15.87
N GLU A 27 -21.56 -5.89 -14.79
CA GLU A 27 -21.58 -6.50 -13.46
C GLU A 27 -22.19 -5.52 -12.46
N LYS A 28 -22.90 -6.05 -11.46
CA LYS A 28 -23.39 -5.26 -10.32
C LYS A 28 -22.34 -5.27 -9.22
N ARG A 29 -22.02 -4.09 -8.69
CA ARG A 29 -21.11 -3.91 -7.55
C ARG A 29 -21.73 -2.94 -6.54
N PRO A 30 -21.46 -3.10 -5.22
CA PRO A 30 -21.87 -2.11 -4.23
C PRO A 30 -21.38 -0.71 -4.60
N HIS A 31 -22.19 0.31 -4.30
CA HIS A 31 -21.85 1.74 -4.53
C HIS A 31 -21.60 2.17 -5.99
N GLN A 32 -21.86 1.30 -6.97
CA GLN A 32 -21.73 1.60 -8.40
C GLN A 32 -23.08 1.47 -9.12
N ILE A 33 -23.27 2.25 -10.19
CA ILE A 33 -24.38 2.05 -11.13
C ILE A 33 -24.10 0.80 -11.97
N PHE A 34 -22.88 0.67 -12.47
CA PHE A 34 -22.36 -0.56 -13.08
C PHE A 34 -20.83 -0.59 -13.06
N LEU A 35 -20.30 -1.81 -13.11
CA LEU A 35 -18.97 -2.12 -13.64
C LEU A 35 -19.18 -2.74 -15.03
N ALA A 36 -18.43 -2.31 -16.03
CA ALA A 36 -18.49 -2.85 -17.38
C ALA A 36 -17.11 -3.36 -17.79
N ARG A 37 -17.03 -4.57 -18.36
CA ARG A 37 -15.77 -5.18 -18.79
C ARG A 37 -15.81 -5.63 -20.24
N TYR A 38 -14.76 -5.30 -20.99
CA TYR A 38 -14.49 -5.81 -22.33
C TYR A 38 -12.99 -5.89 -22.58
N ALA A 39 -12.52 -6.98 -23.20
CA ALA A 39 -11.09 -7.25 -23.41
C ALA A 39 -10.26 -7.04 -22.13
N LYS A 40 -9.30 -6.12 -22.14
CA LYS A 40 -8.46 -5.74 -20.98
C LYS A 40 -8.83 -4.36 -20.43
N LEU A 41 -10.09 -3.94 -20.55
CA LEU A 41 -10.59 -2.66 -20.05
C LEU A 41 -11.79 -2.87 -19.13
N THR A 42 -11.78 -2.14 -18.02
CA THR A 42 -12.89 -2.03 -17.07
C THR A 42 -13.31 -0.57 -16.99
N VAL A 43 -14.62 -0.32 -17.06
CA VAL A 43 -15.23 1.00 -16.94
C VAL A 43 -16.19 0.97 -15.76
N ASN A 44 -15.98 1.83 -14.77
CA ASN A 44 -16.85 1.94 -13.60
C ASN A 44 -17.65 3.23 -13.69
N LEU A 45 -18.96 3.18 -13.43
CA LEU A 45 -19.82 4.34 -13.28
C LEU A 45 -20.44 4.35 -11.88
N TYR A 46 -20.26 5.45 -11.15
CA TYR A 46 -20.78 5.63 -9.79
C TYR A 46 -22.04 6.49 -9.78
N GLY A 47 -22.87 6.37 -8.73
CA GLY A 47 -24.10 7.15 -8.59
C GLY A 47 -23.91 8.67 -8.52
N SER A 48 -22.69 9.11 -8.19
CA SER A 48 -22.29 10.52 -8.24
C SER A 48 -22.15 11.03 -9.68
N GLY A 49 -21.90 10.16 -10.66
CA GLY A 49 -21.47 10.51 -12.02
C GLY A 49 -19.98 10.32 -12.28
N LYS A 50 -19.20 9.93 -11.26
CA LYS A 50 -17.78 9.58 -11.42
C LYS A 50 -17.65 8.40 -12.40
N VAL A 51 -16.78 8.53 -13.40
CA VAL A 51 -16.40 7.47 -14.33
C VAL A 51 -14.89 7.24 -14.23
N THR A 52 -14.50 5.99 -14.00
CA THR A 52 -13.09 5.58 -13.90
C THR A 52 -12.79 4.41 -14.81
N PHE A 53 -11.52 4.29 -15.18
CA PHE A 53 -11.01 3.26 -16.06
C PHE A 53 -9.96 2.41 -15.35
N GLY A 54 -10.02 1.10 -15.56
CA GLY A 54 -9.00 0.14 -15.15
C GLY A 54 -8.57 -0.73 -16.34
N GLY A 55 -7.37 -1.30 -16.29
CA GLY A 55 -6.86 -2.20 -17.34
C GLY A 55 -5.86 -1.57 -18.30
N LYS A 56 -5.61 -2.23 -19.45
CA LYS A 56 -4.47 -1.98 -20.34
C LYS A 56 -4.83 -1.72 -21.81
N ASP A 57 -6.11 -1.69 -22.18
CA ASP A 57 -6.52 -1.46 -23.57
C ASP A 57 -6.62 0.03 -23.88
N ASP A 58 -5.52 0.63 -24.34
CA ASP A 58 -5.44 2.09 -24.58
C ASP A 58 -6.28 2.54 -25.79
N LEU A 59 -6.43 1.70 -26.81
CA LEU A 59 -7.23 2.05 -27.99
C LEU A 59 -8.72 2.08 -27.63
N LEU A 60 -9.19 1.02 -26.97
CA LEU A 60 -10.57 0.96 -26.51
C LEU A 60 -10.85 2.05 -25.46
N ARG A 61 -9.88 2.35 -24.58
CA ARG A 61 -10.02 3.45 -23.61
C ARG A 61 -10.22 4.79 -24.31
N ARG A 62 -9.43 5.09 -25.34
CA ARG A 62 -9.55 6.35 -26.09
C ARG A 62 -10.90 6.49 -26.78
N GLU A 63 -11.46 5.40 -27.30
CA GLU A 63 -12.81 5.39 -27.88
C GLU A 63 -13.87 5.77 -26.84
N VAL A 64 -13.82 5.12 -25.66
CA VAL A 64 -14.78 5.40 -24.58
C VAL A 64 -14.60 6.82 -24.01
N GLU A 65 -13.36 7.28 -23.85
CA GLU A 65 -13.05 8.65 -23.42
C GLU A 65 -13.57 9.69 -24.42
N TRP A 66 -13.39 9.46 -25.73
CA TRP A 66 -13.94 10.34 -26.76
C TRP A 66 -15.47 10.42 -26.69
N PHE A 67 -16.15 9.28 -26.50
CA PHE A 67 -17.61 9.28 -26.36
C PHE A 67 -18.11 9.99 -25.09
N LEU A 68 -17.38 9.88 -23.98
CA LEU A 68 -17.67 10.66 -22.76
C LEU A 68 -17.60 12.16 -23.02
N GLU A 69 -16.60 12.63 -23.77
CA GLU A 69 -16.45 14.03 -24.15
C GLU A 69 -17.63 14.50 -25.04
N GLN A 70 -18.11 13.66 -25.96
CA GLN A 70 -19.33 13.96 -26.75
C GLN A 70 -20.59 14.07 -25.89
N LEU A 71 -20.65 13.34 -24.78
CA LEU A 71 -21.75 13.45 -23.81
C LEU A 71 -21.58 14.64 -22.85
N GLY A 72 -20.55 15.47 -23.02
CA GLY A 72 -20.29 16.64 -22.18
C GLY A 72 -19.71 16.29 -20.81
N ALA A 73 -19.04 15.14 -20.67
CA ALA A 73 -18.36 14.80 -19.42
C ALA A 73 -17.20 15.78 -19.15
N THR A 74 -17.06 16.22 -17.90
CA THR A 74 -15.94 17.07 -17.47
C THR A 74 -14.83 16.21 -16.86
N ILE A 75 -13.59 16.71 -16.89
CA ILE A 75 -12.46 16.06 -16.21
C ILE A 75 -12.34 16.66 -14.82
N GLU A 76 -12.44 15.81 -13.79
CA GLU A 76 -12.21 16.21 -12.41
C GLU A 76 -10.71 16.05 -12.06
N PRO A 77 -10.06 17.06 -11.44
CA PRO A 77 -8.74 16.87 -10.88
C PRO A 77 -8.82 15.85 -9.73
N ILE A 78 -7.78 15.02 -9.60
CA ILE A 78 -7.67 14.05 -8.50
C ILE A 78 -7.34 14.82 -7.21
N VAL A 79 -8.35 15.45 -6.62
CA VAL A 79 -8.22 16.18 -5.35
C VAL A 79 -8.91 15.44 -4.21
N SER A 80 -9.66 14.37 -4.53
CA SER A 80 -10.36 13.57 -3.54
C SER A 80 -9.45 12.47 -2.98
N SER A 81 -9.49 12.31 -1.66
CA SER A 81 -9.00 11.13 -0.93
C SER A 81 -9.77 9.83 -1.24
N ASP A 82 -10.51 9.81 -2.34
CA ASP A 82 -11.32 8.70 -2.82
C ASP A 82 -10.73 8.23 -4.15
N PHE A 83 -10.06 7.08 -4.09
CA PHE A 83 -9.51 6.40 -5.25
C PHE A 83 -10.33 5.19 -5.68
N SER A 84 -11.56 5.02 -5.19
CA SER A 84 -12.40 3.88 -5.56
C SER A 84 -12.56 3.79 -7.07
N GLY A 85 -12.35 2.58 -7.59
CA GLY A 85 -12.40 2.27 -9.01
C GLY A 85 -11.13 2.65 -9.79
N ILE A 86 -10.05 2.99 -9.10
CA ILE A 86 -8.78 3.43 -9.70
C ILE A 86 -7.68 2.44 -9.37
N THR A 87 -7.06 1.86 -10.39
CA THR A 87 -5.89 0.99 -10.18
C THR A 87 -4.73 1.80 -9.62
N ARG A 88 -4.25 1.42 -8.42
CA ARG A 88 -3.21 2.15 -7.68
C ARG A 88 -2.35 1.22 -6.84
N ILE A 89 -1.16 1.69 -6.49
CA ILE A 89 -0.32 1.08 -5.46
C ILE A 89 -0.61 1.76 -4.13
N GLY A 90 -0.93 1.02 -3.08
CA GLY A 90 -0.87 1.50 -1.71
C GLY A 90 0.44 1.08 -1.06
N THR A 91 1.02 1.91 -0.20
CA THR A 91 2.19 1.55 0.62
C THR A 91 2.01 2.01 2.07
N ASP A 92 2.49 1.20 3.01
CA ASP A 92 2.44 1.48 4.44
C ASP A 92 3.58 0.74 5.18
N GLU A 93 3.85 1.14 6.43
CA GLU A 93 4.93 0.60 7.25
C GLU A 93 4.49 -0.04 8.57
N ALA A 94 5.37 -0.89 9.13
CA ALA A 94 5.29 -1.42 10.48
C ALA A 94 6.68 -1.44 11.13
N GLY A 95 6.74 -1.35 12.46
CA GLY A 95 8.01 -1.42 13.21
C GLY A 95 8.77 -0.11 13.34
N LYS A 96 8.25 1.01 12.82
CA LYS A 96 8.88 2.35 12.92
C LYS A 96 9.06 2.82 14.36
N GLY A 97 8.05 2.59 15.21
CA GLY A 97 8.02 3.02 16.60
C GLY A 97 8.50 1.96 17.60
N ASP A 98 8.94 0.80 17.11
CA ASP A 98 9.35 -0.34 17.91
C ASP A 98 10.87 -0.33 18.10
N LEU A 99 11.34 -0.42 19.35
CA LEU A 99 12.76 -0.55 19.65
C LEU A 99 13.31 -1.83 19.02
N PHE A 100 12.66 -2.94 19.32
CA PHE A 100 13.05 -4.27 18.86
C PHE A 100 12.45 -4.60 17.50
N GLY A 101 13.14 -5.48 16.77
CA GLY A 101 12.67 -6.04 15.51
C GLY A 101 12.85 -5.11 14.31
N PRO A 102 12.43 -5.57 13.13
CA PRO A 102 12.73 -4.88 11.87
C PRO A 102 11.92 -3.60 11.68
N LEU A 103 12.34 -2.81 10.70
CA LEU A 103 11.47 -1.87 10.00
C LEU A 103 10.93 -2.57 8.75
N VAL A 104 9.62 -2.60 8.58
CA VAL A 104 8.97 -3.26 7.44
C VAL A 104 8.15 -2.26 6.66
N VAL A 105 8.32 -2.23 5.35
CA VAL A 105 7.44 -1.51 4.43
C VAL A 105 6.85 -2.50 3.46
N ALA A 106 5.56 -2.39 3.19
CA ALA A 106 4.91 -3.18 2.16
C ALA A 106 4.24 -2.27 1.13
N GLY A 107 4.08 -2.79 -0.08
CA GLY A 107 3.25 -2.20 -1.11
C GLY A 107 2.29 -3.24 -1.67
N ALA A 108 1.10 -2.80 -2.08
CA ALA A 108 0.11 -3.63 -2.75
C ALA A 108 -0.53 -2.84 -3.90
N ARG A 109 -0.51 -3.39 -5.11
CA ARG A 109 -1.26 -2.84 -6.24
C ARG A 109 -2.66 -3.44 -6.26
N VAL A 110 -3.67 -2.59 -6.22
CA VAL A 110 -5.06 -2.99 -6.27
C VAL A 110 -5.67 -2.45 -7.55
N SER A 111 -6.27 -3.32 -8.35
CA SER A 111 -7.10 -2.95 -9.48
C SER A 111 -8.54 -2.70 -9.03
N SER A 112 -9.27 -1.90 -9.80
CA SER A 112 -10.64 -1.49 -9.48
C SER A 112 -11.60 -2.67 -9.19
N ASP A 113 -11.33 -3.81 -9.81
CA ASP A 113 -12.13 -5.03 -9.71
C ASP A 113 -11.76 -5.95 -8.55
N LEU A 114 -10.73 -5.61 -7.76
CA LEU A 114 -10.34 -6.37 -6.57
C LEU A 114 -10.70 -5.66 -5.26
N GLU A 115 -11.17 -4.41 -5.33
CA GLU A 115 -11.49 -3.60 -4.14
C GLU A 115 -12.52 -4.30 -3.24
N THR A 116 -13.64 -4.75 -3.81
CA THR A 116 -14.71 -5.43 -3.07
C THR A 116 -14.25 -6.77 -2.49
N GLU A 117 -13.46 -7.53 -3.25
CA GLU A 117 -12.92 -8.82 -2.84
C GLU A 117 -11.97 -8.66 -1.65
N LEU A 118 -11.14 -7.61 -1.64
CA LEU A 118 -10.27 -7.25 -0.52
C LEU A 118 -11.09 -6.87 0.72
N GLU A 119 -12.13 -6.06 0.58
CA GLU A 119 -13.06 -5.73 1.67
C GLU A 119 -13.70 -6.99 2.26
N ASN A 120 -14.18 -7.90 1.41
CA ASN A 120 -14.84 -9.14 1.81
C ASN A 120 -13.93 -10.10 2.60
N ILE A 121 -12.64 -10.17 2.27
CA ILE A 121 -11.67 -10.96 3.05
C ILE A 121 -11.24 -10.24 4.35
N GLY A 122 -11.74 -9.04 4.59
CA GLY A 122 -11.56 -8.29 5.84
C GLY A 122 -10.39 -7.32 5.83
N VAL A 123 -9.92 -6.89 4.66
CA VAL A 123 -8.95 -5.78 4.55
C VAL A 123 -9.60 -4.50 5.05
N ARG A 124 -8.95 -3.87 6.03
CA ARG A 124 -9.34 -2.61 6.69
C ARG A 124 -8.13 -2.09 7.45
N ASP A 125 -8.29 -0.96 8.14
CA ASP A 125 -7.26 -0.44 9.05
C ASP A 125 -6.72 -1.56 9.95
N SER A 126 -5.44 -1.89 9.74
CA SER A 126 -4.78 -3.00 10.40
C SER A 126 -4.80 -2.82 11.91
N LYS A 127 -4.74 -1.57 12.43
CA LYS A 127 -4.71 -1.25 13.85
C LYS A 127 -5.99 -1.68 14.58
N THR A 128 -7.11 -1.79 13.87
CA THR A 128 -8.39 -2.27 14.43
C THR A 128 -8.41 -3.79 14.64
N ILE A 129 -7.49 -4.53 14.00
CA ILE A 129 -7.40 -5.98 14.08
C ILE A 129 -6.45 -6.36 15.22
N ARG A 130 -7.00 -6.83 16.34
CA ARG A 130 -6.20 -7.16 17.54
C ARG A 130 -5.52 -8.54 17.48
N SER A 131 -6.10 -9.49 16.76
CA SER A 131 -5.60 -10.87 16.69
C SER A 131 -4.49 -11.01 15.65
N GLU A 132 -3.30 -11.46 16.08
CA GLU A 132 -2.19 -11.77 15.18
C GLU A 132 -2.51 -12.90 14.21
N LYS A 133 -3.23 -13.92 14.68
CA LYS A 133 -3.73 -15.02 13.84
C LYS A 133 -4.61 -14.49 12.71
N ARG A 134 -5.48 -13.52 13.01
CA ARG A 134 -6.37 -12.89 12.02
C ARG A 134 -5.59 -12.02 11.02
N ILE A 135 -4.59 -11.27 11.48
CA ILE A 135 -3.68 -10.52 10.58
C ILE A 135 -3.00 -11.49 9.60
N SER A 136 -2.46 -12.60 10.10
CA SER A 136 -1.78 -13.59 9.27
C SER A 136 -2.72 -14.28 8.28
N GLU A 137 -3.94 -14.59 8.69
CA GLU A 137 -4.98 -15.13 7.80
C GLU A 137 -5.32 -14.15 6.67
N ILE A 138 -5.59 -12.88 7.00
CA ILE A 138 -5.93 -11.88 5.99
C ILE A 138 -4.74 -11.61 5.07
N SER A 139 -3.52 -11.48 5.61
CA SER A 139 -2.28 -11.35 4.83
C SER A 139 -2.14 -12.48 3.81
N ARG A 140 -2.36 -13.73 4.20
CA ARG A 140 -2.34 -14.88 3.28
C ARG A 140 -3.38 -14.74 2.17
N ASN A 141 -4.60 -14.35 2.53
CA ASN A 141 -5.69 -14.18 1.57
C ASN A 141 -5.41 -13.01 0.59
N ILE A 142 -4.82 -11.89 1.07
CA ILE A 142 -4.36 -10.79 0.21
C ILE A 142 -3.32 -11.31 -0.80
N LYS A 143 -2.28 -12.00 -0.32
CA LYS A 143 -1.21 -12.52 -1.19
C LYS A 143 -1.77 -13.48 -2.25
N GLN A 144 -2.73 -14.32 -1.89
CA GLN A 144 -3.40 -15.24 -2.81
C GLN A 144 -4.26 -14.50 -3.84
N LEU A 145 -5.04 -13.51 -3.40
CA LEU A 145 -5.94 -12.75 -4.26
C LEU A 145 -5.18 -11.87 -5.26
N LEU A 146 -4.14 -11.16 -4.81
CA LEU A 146 -3.35 -10.28 -5.65
C LEU A 146 -2.41 -11.05 -6.60
N GLY A 147 -1.90 -12.20 -6.16
CA GLY A 147 -0.91 -12.97 -6.90
C GLY A 147 0.52 -12.42 -6.80
N LYS A 148 1.47 -13.20 -7.32
CA LYS A 148 2.91 -12.86 -7.26
C LYS A 148 3.22 -11.62 -8.11
N GLY A 149 4.09 -10.75 -7.58
CA GLY A 149 4.56 -9.54 -8.28
C GLY A 149 3.59 -8.35 -8.22
N VAL A 150 2.43 -8.52 -7.57
CA VAL A 150 1.41 -7.44 -7.41
C VAL A 150 1.52 -6.78 -6.03
N TYR A 151 2.30 -7.37 -5.13
CA TYR A 151 2.69 -6.81 -3.85
C TYR A 151 4.20 -7.00 -3.64
N ASP A 152 4.78 -6.22 -2.74
CA ASP A 152 6.18 -6.35 -2.32
C ASP A 152 6.30 -6.06 -0.82
N ILE A 153 7.24 -6.71 -0.14
CA ILE A 153 7.50 -6.53 1.29
C ILE A 153 9.01 -6.34 1.47
N VAL A 154 9.40 -5.13 1.90
CA VAL A 154 10.77 -4.75 2.18
C VAL A 154 10.99 -4.85 3.70
N ILE A 155 11.76 -5.85 4.12
CA ILE A 155 12.12 -6.07 5.53
C ILE A 155 13.54 -5.58 5.76
N ILE A 156 13.71 -4.59 6.65
CA ILE A 156 15.00 -4.09 7.08
C ILE A 156 15.24 -4.57 8.51
N LYS A 157 16.04 -5.63 8.66
CA LYS A 157 16.43 -6.19 9.97
C LYS A 157 17.20 -5.16 10.81
N PRO A 158 17.19 -5.26 12.16
CA PRO A 158 17.81 -4.27 13.05
C PRO A 158 19.26 -3.93 12.69
N ARG A 159 20.12 -4.95 12.49
CA ARG A 159 21.53 -4.70 12.12
C ARG A 159 21.65 -3.86 10.84
N ARG A 160 20.92 -4.25 9.79
CA ARG A 160 20.91 -3.50 8.53
C ARG A 160 20.30 -2.11 8.68
N PHE A 161 19.29 -1.95 9.53
CA PHE A 161 18.71 -0.65 9.84
C PHE A 161 19.76 0.26 10.50
N ASN A 162 20.53 -0.25 11.46
CA ASN A 162 21.57 0.50 12.16
C ASN A 162 22.70 0.94 11.21
N GLU A 163 23.11 0.08 10.27
CA GLU A 163 24.05 0.43 9.20
C GLU A 163 23.51 1.59 8.36
N LEU A 164 22.29 1.45 7.83
CA LEU A 164 21.64 2.49 7.01
C LEU A 164 21.45 3.79 7.79
N TYR A 165 21.14 3.72 9.07
CA TYR A 165 20.96 4.89 9.92
C TYR A 165 22.28 5.62 10.16
N SER A 166 23.40 4.91 10.29
CA SER A 166 24.71 5.56 10.46
C SER A 166 25.10 6.41 9.24
N GLU A 167 24.72 5.96 8.03
CA GLU A 167 24.94 6.67 6.76
C GLU A 167 23.92 7.79 6.54
N MET A 168 22.63 7.49 6.67
CA MET A 168 21.54 8.39 6.27
C MET A 168 21.11 9.37 7.38
N LYS A 169 21.39 9.03 8.65
CA LYS A 169 21.11 9.82 9.86
C LYS A 169 19.67 10.30 10.03
N ASN A 170 18.72 9.70 9.31
CA ASN A 170 17.32 10.09 9.33
C ASN A 170 16.42 8.90 8.98
N MET A 171 15.61 8.48 9.95
CA MET A 171 14.68 7.35 9.79
C MET A 171 13.67 7.56 8.65
N ASN A 172 13.22 8.80 8.42
CA ASN A 172 12.28 9.09 7.33
C ASN A 172 12.92 8.97 5.95
N VAL A 173 14.24 9.13 5.83
CA VAL A 173 14.98 8.87 4.57
C VAL A 173 15.03 7.37 4.28
N ILE A 174 15.28 6.54 5.31
CA ILE A 174 15.23 5.08 5.21
C ILE A 174 13.84 4.60 4.81
N LEU A 175 12.79 5.13 5.46
CA LEU A 175 11.40 4.87 5.09
C LEU A 175 11.13 5.27 3.64
N GLY A 176 11.48 6.50 3.25
CA GLY A 176 11.33 6.97 1.88
C GLY A 176 11.95 6.02 0.85
N TRP A 177 13.15 5.53 1.12
CA TRP A 177 13.81 4.50 0.31
C TRP A 177 13.05 3.18 0.25
N ALA A 178 12.56 2.68 1.38
CA ALA A 178 11.84 1.41 1.44
C ALA A 178 10.48 1.47 0.72
N HIS A 179 9.73 2.58 0.87
CA HIS A 179 8.51 2.83 0.10
C HIS A 179 8.79 2.89 -1.40
N ALA A 180 9.80 3.66 -1.82
CA ALA A 180 10.19 3.74 -3.22
C ALA A 180 10.64 2.38 -3.80
N ARG A 181 11.31 1.56 -2.98
CA ARG A 181 11.71 0.20 -3.36
C ARG A 181 10.50 -0.70 -3.59
N ALA A 182 9.54 -0.71 -2.67
CA ALA A 182 8.32 -1.50 -2.81
C ALA A 182 7.54 -1.11 -4.08
N ILE A 183 7.38 0.19 -4.33
CA ILE A 183 6.76 0.72 -5.55
C ILE A 183 7.49 0.23 -6.80
N GLU A 184 8.82 0.38 -6.84
CA GLU A 184 9.62 -0.02 -8.00
C GLU A 184 9.49 -1.52 -8.28
N ASN A 185 9.53 -2.36 -7.24
CA ASN A 185 9.43 -3.81 -7.38
C ASN A 185 8.07 -4.23 -7.95
N ILE A 186 6.98 -3.63 -7.48
CA ILE A 186 5.63 -3.89 -7.98
C ILE A 186 5.47 -3.44 -9.44
N LEU A 187 6.04 -2.28 -9.81
CA LEU A 187 5.97 -1.77 -11.18
C LEU A 187 6.75 -2.63 -12.20
N ARG A 188 7.70 -3.48 -11.75
CA ARG A 188 8.40 -4.43 -12.64
C ARG A 188 7.48 -5.51 -13.22
N ALA A 189 6.34 -5.79 -12.60
CA ALA A 189 5.42 -6.85 -13.02
C ALA A 189 4.63 -6.54 -14.32
N ASN A 190 5.03 -5.52 -15.10
CA ASN A 190 4.46 -5.16 -16.42
C ASN A 190 2.95 -4.88 -16.43
N GLU A 191 2.42 -4.36 -15.32
CA GLU A 191 1.05 -3.81 -15.27
C GLU A 191 1.10 -2.30 -15.08
N ARG A 192 0.43 -1.57 -15.98
CA ARG A 192 0.35 -0.11 -15.92
C ARG A 192 -0.33 0.30 -14.62
N CYS A 193 0.36 1.11 -13.83
CA CYS A 193 -0.17 1.79 -12.67
C CYS A 193 0.38 3.21 -12.69
N GLU A 194 -0.51 4.20 -12.61
CA GLU A 194 -0.14 5.61 -12.75
C GLU A 194 -0.06 6.32 -11.39
N ILE A 195 -0.57 5.71 -10.32
CA ILE A 195 -0.74 6.33 -9.00
C ILE A 195 -0.17 5.42 -7.91
N ALA A 196 0.57 6.01 -6.98
CA ALA A 196 0.81 5.38 -5.67
C ALA A 196 0.34 6.28 -4.53
N VAL A 197 -0.26 5.67 -3.52
CA VAL A 197 -0.79 6.29 -2.32
C VAL A 197 -0.01 5.79 -1.12
N ALA A 198 0.42 6.69 -0.25
CA ALA A 198 1.12 6.37 0.98
C ALA A 198 0.56 7.16 2.17
N ASP A 199 0.61 6.57 3.37
CA ASP A 199 0.34 7.33 4.59
C ASP A 199 1.41 8.39 4.82
N LYS A 200 1.00 9.53 5.37
CA LYS A 200 1.88 10.68 5.55
C LYS A 200 2.74 10.52 6.80
N PHE A 201 3.93 9.92 6.63
CA PHE A 201 4.91 9.78 7.72
C PHE A 201 5.93 10.93 7.81
N GLY A 202 5.93 11.86 6.84
CA GLY A 202 6.88 12.96 6.78
C GLY A 202 6.69 13.89 5.58
N LYS A 203 7.80 14.49 5.13
CA LYS A 203 7.87 15.31 3.92
C LYS A 203 7.69 14.44 2.68
N ARG A 204 7.00 14.95 1.66
CA ARG A 204 6.69 14.18 0.45
C ARG A 204 7.95 13.74 -0.30
N GLU A 205 8.95 14.60 -0.24
CA GLU A 205 10.26 14.48 -0.88
C GLU A 205 11.07 13.26 -0.40
N TYR A 206 10.76 12.71 0.78
CA TYR A 206 11.45 11.51 1.27
C TYR A 206 11.24 10.31 0.33
N ILE A 207 10.01 10.11 -0.16
CA ILE A 207 9.71 9.06 -1.13
C ILE A 207 10.13 9.53 -2.53
N GLU A 208 9.76 10.75 -2.94
CA GLU A 208 9.98 11.22 -4.32
C GLU A 208 11.44 11.18 -4.76
N ARG A 209 12.36 11.60 -3.89
CA ARG A 209 13.79 11.57 -4.19
C ARG A 209 14.34 10.15 -4.28
N ALA A 210 13.71 9.21 -3.61
CA ALA A 210 14.10 7.80 -3.63
C ALA A 210 13.45 7.02 -4.79
N LEU A 211 12.45 7.58 -5.47
CA LEU A 211 11.80 6.93 -6.62
C LEU A 211 12.83 6.58 -7.71
N MET A 212 12.74 5.34 -8.16
CA MET A 212 13.64 4.75 -9.15
C MET A 212 13.02 4.87 -10.57
N LYS A 213 13.56 4.15 -11.56
CA LYS A 213 13.24 4.32 -12.98
C LYS A 213 11.75 4.23 -13.30
N ASN A 214 11.03 3.26 -12.74
CA ASN A 214 9.59 3.12 -12.97
C ASN A 214 8.79 4.01 -12.03
N GLY A 215 9.21 4.11 -10.76
CA GLY A 215 8.59 4.97 -9.76
C GLY A 215 8.53 6.46 -10.17
N ARG A 216 9.51 6.97 -10.92
CA ARG A 216 9.50 8.37 -11.39
C ARG A 216 8.40 8.69 -12.42
N LYS A 217 7.70 7.68 -12.93
CA LYS A 217 6.62 7.83 -13.91
C LYS A 217 5.23 7.85 -13.28
N ILE A 218 5.15 7.61 -11.97
CA ILE A 218 3.88 7.58 -11.25
C ILE A 218 3.63 8.91 -10.54
N GLU A 219 2.35 9.21 -10.33
CA GLU A 219 1.92 10.26 -9.43
C GLU A 219 1.91 9.70 -8.00
N LEU A 220 2.82 10.20 -7.16
CA LEU A 220 2.83 9.89 -5.74
C LEU A 220 1.86 10.81 -4.99
N ILE A 221 0.98 10.22 -4.19
CA ILE A 221 0.07 10.94 -3.32
C ILE A 221 0.33 10.53 -1.87
N GLN A 222 0.54 11.50 -1.01
CA GLN A 222 0.62 11.30 0.44
C GLN A 222 -0.55 11.98 1.11
N MET A 223 -1.25 11.26 1.96
CA MET A 223 -2.38 11.80 2.72
C MET A 223 -2.40 11.28 4.15
N ILE A 224 -3.04 12.04 5.02
CA ILE A 224 -3.31 11.62 6.39
C ILE A 224 -4.51 10.68 6.34
N HIS A 225 -4.48 9.63 7.16
CA HIS A 225 -5.52 8.60 7.18
C HIS A 225 -5.61 7.81 5.87
N ALA A 226 -4.45 7.55 5.26
CA ALA A 226 -4.38 6.81 4.01
C ALA A 226 -4.89 5.37 4.17
N GLU A 227 -4.96 4.81 5.38
CA GLU A 227 -5.54 3.50 5.68
C GLU A 227 -7.03 3.36 5.29
N ARG A 228 -7.72 4.46 4.98
CA ARG A 228 -9.07 4.44 4.38
C ARG A 228 -9.05 3.91 2.96
N ASP A 229 -7.92 4.01 2.28
CA ASP A 229 -7.69 3.46 0.97
C ASP A 229 -7.42 1.96 1.06
N ILE A 230 -8.19 1.14 0.32
CA ILE A 230 -8.08 -0.31 0.40
C ILE A 230 -6.69 -0.84 0.00
N ALA A 231 -5.97 -0.16 -0.90
CA ALA A 231 -4.63 -0.56 -1.30
C ALA A 231 -3.61 -0.30 -0.18
N VAL A 232 -3.74 0.84 0.51
CA VAL A 232 -2.89 1.19 1.66
C VAL A 232 -3.23 0.27 2.85
N ALA A 233 -4.51 0.00 3.11
CA ALA A 233 -4.94 -0.95 4.14
C ALA A 233 -4.38 -2.37 3.89
N ALA A 234 -4.39 -2.82 2.63
CA ALA A 234 -3.79 -4.10 2.25
C ALA A 234 -2.28 -4.10 2.53
N ALA A 235 -1.56 -3.05 2.12
CA ALA A 235 -0.13 -2.89 2.42
C ALA A 235 0.13 -2.88 3.95
N SER A 236 -0.68 -2.18 4.72
CA SER A 236 -0.60 -2.12 6.19
C SER A 236 -0.67 -3.50 6.83
N ILE A 237 -1.63 -4.34 6.38
CA ILE A 237 -1.77 -5.71 6.88
C ILE A 237 -0.55 -6.56 6.51
N LEU A 238 -0.05 -6.45 5.27
CA LEU A 238 1.14 -7.17 4.82
C LEU A 238 2.39 -6.78 5.62
N ALA A 239 2.61 -5.47 5.84
CA ALA A 239 3.73 -4.96 6.62
C ALA A 239 3.64 -5.44 8.07
N ARG A 240 2.45 -5.37 8.67
CA ARG A 240 2.23 -5.81 10.05
C ARG A 240 2.43 -7.31 10.23
N ASP A 241 1.91 -8.14 9.33
CA ASP A 241 2.12 -9.60 9.38
C ASP A 241 3.61 -9.96 9.31
N ALA A 242 4.35 -9.37 8.36
CA ALA A 242 5.78 -9.60 8.21
C ALA A 242 6.60 -9.08 9.40
N PHE A 243 6.19 -7.98 10.04
CA PHE A 243 6.79 -7.51 11.29
C PHE A 243 6.58 -8.54 12.42
N LEU A 244 5.35 -9.03 12.61
CA LEU A 244 5.04 -10.01 13.65
C LEU A 244 5.75 -11.35 13.43
N GLU A 245 5.87 -11.79 12.18
CA GLU A 245 6.63 -12.99 11.81
C GLU A 245 8.12 -12.82 12.12
N SER A 246 8.69 -11.67 11.78
CA SER A 246 10.09 -11.37 12.08
C SER A 246 10.36 -11.30 13.59
N MET A 247 9.42 -10.73 14.36
CA MET A 247 9.50 -10.72 15.82
C MET A 247 9.53 -12.15 16.38
N ARG A 248 8.61 -13.02 15.95
CA ARG A 248 8.59 -14.43 16.40
C ARG A 248 9.89 -15.16 16.08
N SER A 249 10.40 -15.01 14.85
CA SER A 249 11.67 -15.61 14.44
C SER A 249 12.83 -15.13 15.32
N MET A 250 12.86 -13.85 15.67
CA MET A 250 13.88 -13.27 16.53
C MET A 250 13.74 -13.75 17.98
N GLU A 251 12.52 -13.87 18.50
CA GLU A 251 12.27 -14.43 19.84
C GLU A 251 12.70 -15.89 19.94
N GLU A 252 12.49 -16.68 18.88
CA GLU A 252 12.94 -18.08 18.79
C GLU A 252 14.47 -18.18 18.72
N GLU A 253 15.11 -17.33 17.91
CA GLU A 253 16.56 -17.29 17.72
C GLU A 253 17.30 -16.97 19.02
N PHE A 254 16.86 -15.92 19.72
CA PHE A 254 17.51 -15.43 20.94
C PHE A 254 16.93 -16.02 22.23
N ARG A 255 15.89 -16.84 22.12
CA ARG A 255 15.16 -17.45 23.25
C ARG A 255 14.72 -16.43 24.30
N LEU A 256 14.32 -15.25 23.84
CA LEU A 256 13.92 -14.12 24.67
C LEU A 256 12.67 -13.48 24.08
N ARG A 257 11.77 -12.99 24.93
CA ARG A 257 10.60 -12.23 24.47
C ARG A 257 10.95 -10.77 24.25
N PHE A 258 10.50 -10.20 23.15
CA PHE A 258 10.76 -8.81 22.82
C PHE A 258 9.45 -8.00 22.85
N PRO A 259 9.29 -7.08 23.82
CA PRO A 259 8.10 -6.24 23.88
C PRO A 259 8.04 -5.32 22.65
N ARG A 260 6.81 -5.10 22.16
CA ARG A 260 6.54 -4.14 21.08
C ARG A 260 6.49 -2.71 21.60
N GLY A 261 6.78 -1.76 20.72
CA GLY A 261 6.88 -0.33 21.02
C GLY A 261 8.24 0.05 21.57
N ALA A 262 8.28 1.21 22.22
CA ALA A 262 9.48 1.77 22.83
C ALA A 262 9.28 2.15 24.31
N SER A 263 8.14 1.77 24.88
CA SER A 263 7.80 2.03 26.28
C SER A 263 7.85 0.72 27.05
N LYS A 264 8.49 0.71 28.23
CA LYS A 264 8.65 -0.49 29.07
C LYS A 264 9.39 -1.62 28.32
N VAL A 265 10.49 -1.26 27.68
CA VAL A 265 11.32 -2.19 26.91
C VAL A 265 12.72 -2.35 27.51
N ASP A 266 13.02 -1.60 28.58
CA ASP A 266 14.29 -1.56 29.29
C ASP A 266 14.66 -2.94 29.85
N ASP A 267 13.73 -3.60 30.56
CA ASP A 267 13.97 -4.91 31.18
C ASP A 267 14.40 -5.97 30.15
N ALA A 268 13.71 -6.03 29.01
CA ALA A 268 14.06 -6.96 27.94
C ALA A 268 15.41 -6.63 27.27
N ALA A 269 15.77 -5.34 27.22
CA ALA A 269 17.05 -4.91 26.68
C ALA A 269 18.21 -5.26 27.62
N VAL A 270 18.03 -5.07 28.94
CA VAL A 270 18.98 -5.47 29.97
C VAL A 270 19.15 -6.99 29.96
N GLU A 271 18.05 -7.75 29.99
CA GLU A 271 18.09 -9.22 29.95
C GLU A 271 18.80 -9.73 28.68
N PHE A 272 18.54 -9.11 27.53
CA PHE A 272 19.24 -9.45 26.30
C PHE A 272 20.75 -9.22 26.40
N VAL A 273 21.18 -8.09 26.95
CA VAL A 273 22.61 -7.75 27.12
C VAL A 273 23.29 -8.71 28.10
N GLU A 274 22.62 -9.10 29.19
CA GLU A 274 23.14 -10.08 30.15
C GLU A 274 23.33 -11.47 29.51
N MET A 275 22.40 -11.89 28.64
CA MET A 275 22.44 -13.20 27.99
C MET A 275 23.38 -13.27 26.78
N HIS A 276 23.39 -12.23 25.94
CA HIS A 276 24.00 -12.26 24.60
C HIS A 276 25.11 -11.23 24.40
N GLY A 277 25.37 -10.40 25.41
CA GLY A 277 26.38 -9.35 25.38
C GLY A 277 25.92 -8.08 24.65
N ARG A 278 26.52 -6.95 25.05
CA ARG A 278 26.23 -5.61 24.53
C ARG A 278 26.41 -5.49 23.01
N GLU A 279 27.43 -6.14 22.46
CA GLU A 279 27.78 -6.09 21.04
C GLU A 279 26.70 -6.72 20.12
N SER A 280 25.82 -7.54 20.70
CA SER A 280 24.73 -8.21 19.99
C SER A 280 23.45 -7.35 19.95
N LEU A 281 23.36 -6.27 20.74
CA LEU A 281 22.15 -5.44 20.81
C LEU A 281 21.71 -4.86 19.43
N PRO A 282 22.64 -4.46 18.53
CA PRO A 282 22.29 -4.05 17.17
C PRO A 282 21.61 -5.13 16.31
N ASP A 283 21.66 -6.41 16.69
CA ASP A 283 20.98 -7.51 15.98
C ASP A 283 19.47 -7.52 16.21
N VAL A 284 19.05 -7.05 17.38
CA VAL A 284 17.65 -7.11 17.82
C VAL A 284 17.00 -5.74 17.94
N ALA A 285 17.78 -4.67 18.14
CA ALA A 285 17.27 -3.34 18.43
C ALA A 285 17.75 -2.26 17.45
N LYS A 286 16.92 -1.21 17.30
CA LYS A 286 17.25 0.01 16.57
C LYS A 286 18.02 0.96 17.50
N MET A 287 19.30 1.13 17.25
CA MET A 287 20.24 1.80 18.15
C MET A 287 20.08 3.33 18.22
N ASN A 288 19.24 3.91 17.36
CA ASN A 288 18.96 5.35 17.36
C ASN A 288 17.91 5.78 18.40
N PHE A 289 17.33 4.85 19.15
CA PHE A 289 16.35 5.15 20.19
C PHE A 289 17.06 5.55 21.48
N SER A 290 16.66 6.67 22.08
CA SER A 290 17.29 7.21 23.30
C SER A 290 17.22 6.29 24.52
N ILE A 291 16.38 5.25 24.50
CA ILE A 291 16.32 4.25 25.56
C ILE A 291 17.58 3.37 25.60
N ILE A 292 18.25 3.20 24.46
CA ILE A 292 19.50 2.44 24.37
C ILE A 292 20.57 3.05 25.26
N ASP A 293 20.68 4.38 25.32
CA ASP A 293 21.64 5.08 26.18
C ASP A 293 21.44 4.84 27.68
N ARG A 294 20.28 4.31 28.10
CA ARG A 294 19.97 3.99 29.50
C ARG A 294 20.26 2.54 29.86
N VAL A 295 20.30 1.67 28.85
CA VAL A 295 20.57 0.23 28.99
C VAL A 295 22.06 -0.06 28.86
N LEU A 296 22.77 0.78 28.11
CA LEU A 296 24.21 0.72 27.85
C LEU A 296 25.06 1.41 28.92
#